data_AF-A0A348ZJF8-F1
#
_entry.id   AF-A0A348ZJF8-F1
#
_cell.length_a   1.000
_cell.length_b   1.000
_cell.length_c   1.000
_cell.angle_alpha   90.00
_cell.angle_beta   90.00
_cell.angle_gamma   90.00
#
_symmetry.space_group_name_H-M   'P 1'
#
loop_
_entity.id
_entity.type
_entity.pdbx_description
1 polymer ?
#
loop_
_entity_poly.entity_id
_entity_poly.type
_entity_poly.pdbx_seq_one_letter_code
_entity_poly.pdbx_strand_id
1 'polypeptide(L)' 'MDEIQSETRFNVPNTWLEDLTGIRSRRFAEPEANPSDLAIEAGRAALEKCGMDPKDIAMVIYCGIDRYWVEPATSHRVQR' A
#
# COMPACT_ATOMS: atom_id res chain seq x y z
N MET A 1 -9.14 15.24 3.49
CA MET A 1 -8.58 14.74 4.75
C MET A 1 -8.61 15.91 5.71
N ASP A 2 -9.18 15.71 6.90
CA ASP A 2 -9.38 16.80 7.84
C ASP A 2 -8.07 17.09 8.59
N GLU A 3 -7.79 18.37 8.79
CA GLU A 3 -6.64 18.79 9.58
C GLU A 3 -6.86 18.44 11.05
N ILE A 4 -5.92 17.71 11.65
CA ILE A 4 -6.06 17.17 13.00
C ILE A 4 -5.91 18.27 14.08
N GLN A 5 -5.47 19.50 13.73
CA GLN A 5 -5.26 20.62 14.66
C GLN A 5 -4.36 20.22 15.85
N SER A 6 -3.15 19.74 15.56
CA SER A 6 -2.27 19.08 16.54
C SER A 6 -1.89 19.99 17.71
N GLU A 7 -1.64 21.26 17.43
CA GLU A 7 -1.25 22.25 18.43
C GLU A 7 -2.35 22.47 19.48
N THR A 8 -3.60 22.59 19.04
CA THR A 8 -4.72 22.86 19.96
C THR A 8 -5.22 21.60 20.66
N ARG A 9 -5.19 20.43 19.99
CA ARG A 9 -5.69 19.17 20.58
C ARG A 9 -4.67 18.47 21.46
N PHE A 10 -3.38 18.57 21.13
CA PHE A 10 -2.34 17.76 21.75
C PHE A 10 -1.13 18.56 22.24
N ASN A 11 -1.09 19.89 22.03
CA ASN A 11 0.07 20.73 22.36
C ASN A 11 1.37 20.24 21.69
N VAL A 12 1.24 19.72 20.47
CA VAL A 12 2.36 19.26 19.63
C VAL A 12 2.39 20.12 18.37
N PRO A 13 3.54 20.74 18.01
CA PRO A 13 3.66 21.59 16.82
C PRO A 13 3.18 20.89 15.56
N ASN A 14 2.47 21.56 14.66
CA ASN A 14 1.98 20.90 13.43
C ASN A 14 3.12 20.38 12.54
N THR A 15 4.33 20.94 12.68
CA THR A 15 5.54 20.55 11.93
C THR A 15 6.24 19.32 12.50
N TRP A 16 5.88 18.86 13.71
CA TRP A 16 6.66 17.87 14.45
C TRP A 16 6.98 16.60 13.63
N LEU A 17 6.02 16.13 12.82
CA LEU A 17 6.17 14.93 12.02
C LEU A 17 7.17 15.15 10.89
N GLU A 18 7.09 16.29 10.19
CA GLU A 18 8.04 16.63 9.13
C GLU A 18 9.44 16.86 9.72
N ASP A 19 9.55 17.59 10.83
CA ASP A 19 10.83 17.88 11.48
C ASP A 19 11.55 16.62 11.96
N LEU A 20 10.81 15.63 12.48
CA LEU A 20 11.39 14.40 13.00
C LEU A 20 11.60 13.32 11.93
N THR A 21 10.71 13.21 10.95
CA THR A 21 10.69 12.06 10.02
C THR A 21 10.93 12.43 8.57
N GLY A 22 10.82 13.71 8.22
CA GLY A 22 10.80 14.19 6.83
C GLY A 22 9.52 13.85 6.05
N ILE A 23 8.53 13.21 6.68
CA ILE A 23 7.28 12.84 6.02
C ILE A 23 6.38 14.07 5.86
N ARG A 24 6.21 14.52 4.62
CA ARG A 24 5.34 15.66 4.25
C ARG A 24 3.91 15.25 3.94
N SER A 25 3.76 14.10 3.32
CA SER A 25 2.46 13.57 2.92
C SER A 25 2.52 12.06 2.80
N ARG A 26 1.36 11.42 2.92
CA ARG A 26 1.17 10.01 2.61
C ARG A 26 -0.03 9.85 1.68
N ARG A 27 -0.05 8.74 0.94
CA ARG A 27 -1.19 8.39 0.09
C ARG A 27 -2.20 7.57 0.87
N PHE A 28 -3.47 7.86 0.64
CA PHE A 28 -4.58 7.08 1.13
C PHE A 28 -5.16 6.33 -0.07
N ALA A 29 -5.41 5.04 0.11
CA ALA A 29 -6.19 4.28 -0.86
C ALA A 29 -7.67 4.61 -0.68
N GLU A 30 -8.46 4.37 -1.72
CA GLU A 30 -9.93 4.47 -1.62
C GLU A 30 -10.46 3.47 -0.58
N PRO A 31 -11.58 3.76 0.11
CA PRO A 31 -12.11 2.91 1.18
C PRO A 31 -12.38 1.46 0.75
N GLU A 32 -12.70 1.25 -0.52
CA GLU A 32 -13.01 -0.05 -1.10
C GLU A 32 -11.77 -0.80 -1.63
N ALA A 33 -10.61 -0.13 -1.68
CA ALA A 33 -9.39 -0.71 -2.21
C ALA A 33 -8.80 -1.73 -1.24
N ASN A 34 -8.61 -2.96 -1.70
CA ASN A 34 -7.96 -4.00 -0.91
C ASN A 34 -6.45 -3.99 -1.14
N PRO A 35 -5.64 -4.49 -0.19
CA PRO A 35 -4.19 -4.63 -0.39
C PRO A 35 -3.82 -5.45 -1.63
N SER A 36 -4.63 -6.46 -1.97
CA SER A 36 -4.48 -7.22 -3.21
C SER A 36 -4.76 -6.41 -4.47
N ASP A 37 -5.68 -5.44 -4.45
CA ASP A 37 -5.92 -4.58 -5.63
C ASP A 37 -4.66 -3.77 -5.94
N LEU A 38 -4.06 -3.17 -4.90
CA LEU A 38 -2.81 -2.44 -5.03
C LEU A 38 -1.66 -3.34 -5.51
N ALA A 39 -1.58 -4.57 -5.00
CA ALA A 39 -0.56 -5.53 -5.41
C ALA A 39 -0.75 -6.03 -6.85
N ILE A 40 -1.99 -6.25 -7.31
CA ILE A 40 -2.28 -6.64 -8.70
C ILE A 40 -1.85 -5.55 -9.66
N GLU A 41 -2.21 -4.29 -9.40
CA GLU A 41 -1.83 -3.18 -10.26
C GLU A 41 -0.31 -2.97 -10.30
N ALA A 42 0.37 -3.09 -9.15
CA ALA A 42 1.83 -3.05 -9.10
C ALA A 42 2.48 -4.21 -9.87
N GLY A 43 1.93 -5.41 -9.77
CA GLY A 43 2.41 -6.59 -10.50
C GLY A 43 2.25 -6.45 -12.01
N ARG A 44 1.09 -5.96 -12.48
CA ARG A 44 0.83 -5.68 -13.90
C ARG A 44 1.84 -4.66 -14.46
N ALA A 45 2.04 -3.54 -13.76
CA ALA A 45 2.99 -2.52 -14.16
C ALA A 45 4.44 -3.06 -14.20
N ALA A 46 4.81 -3.95 -13.26
CA ALA A 46 6.13 -4.58 -13.27
C ALA A 46 6.32 -5.52 -14.47
N LEU A 47 5.31 -6.32 -14.80
CA LEU A 47 5.33 -7.24 -15.95
C LEU A 47 5.39 -6.50 -17.28
N GLU A 48 4.62 -5.42 -17.43
CA GLU A 48 4.69 -4.55 -18.59
C GLU A 48 6.10 -3.96 -18.75
N LYS A 49 6.70 -3.49 -17.65
CA LYS A 49 8.04 -2.89 -17.66
C LYS A 49 9.13 -3.89 -18.04
N CYS A 50 9.02 -5.16 -17.66
CA CYS A 50 10.02 -6.19 -17.99
C CYS A 50 9.69 -7.01 -19.24
N GLY A 51 8.49 -6.89 -19.80
CA GLY A 51 8.06 -7.60 -21.01
C GLY A 51 7.92 -9.12 -20.82
N MET A 52 7.58 -9.58 -19.62
CA MET A 52 7.46 -11.01 -19.27
C MET A 52 6.01 -11.49 -19.35
N ASP A 53 5.79 -12.73 -19.83
CA ASP A 53 4.47 -13.37 -19.76
C ASP A 53 4.19 -13.76 -18.28
N PRO A 54 3.05 -13.39 -17.70
CA PRO A 54 2.65 -13.85 -16.37
C PRO A 54 2.77 -15.38 -16.16
N LYS A 55 2.62 -16.17 -17.23
CA LYS A 55 2.74 -17.64 -17.19
C LYS A 55 4.16 -18.15 -16.94
N ASP A 56 5.17 -17.31 -17.16
CA ASP A 56 6.58 -17.64 -16.87
C ASP A 56 6.91 -17.51 -15.38
N ILE A 57 6.00 -16.96 -14.57
CA ILE A 57 6.18 -16.76 -13.13
C ILE A 57 5.92 -18.07 -12.39
N ALA A 58 6.98 -18.68 -11.87
CA ALA A 58 6.89 -19.92 -11.09
C ALA A 58 6.35 -19.72 -9.66
N MET A 59 6.43 -18.51 -9.10
CA MET A 59 6.07 -18.24 -7.71
C MET A 59 5.64 -16.79 -7.49
N VAL A 60 4.57 -16.59 -6.71
CA VAL A 60 4.09 -15.27 -6.27
C VAL A 60 4.17 -15.19 -4.74
N ILE A 61 4.95 -14.24 -4.23
CA ILE A 61 5.06 -13.94 -2.79
C ILE A 61 4.45 -12.57 -2.53
N TYR A 62 3.48 -12.50 -1.61
CA TYR A 62 2.92 -11.24 -1.13
C TYR A 62 3.61 -10.84 0.18
N CYS A 63 4.27 -9.68 0.18
CA CYS A 63 5.05 -9.16 1.32
C CYS A 63 4.38 -7.96 2.01
N GLY A 64 3.07 -7.75 1.80
CA GLY A 64 2.34 -6.70 2.52
C GLY A 64 1.94 -7.14 3.92
N ILE A 65 1.88 -6.19 4.85
CA ILE A 65 1.45 -6.44 6.24
C ILE A 65 -0.07 -6.60 6.30
N ASP A 66 -0.80 -5.68 5.67
CA ASP A 66 -2.26 -5.69 5.64
C ASP A 66 -2.78 -6.80 4.73
N ARG A 67 -3.90 -7.39 5.16
CA ARG A 67 -4.59 -8.45 4.43
C ARG A 67 -6.09 -8.36 4.65
N TYR A 68 -6.84 -8.62 3.59
CA TYR A 68 -8.30 -8.62 3.65
C TYR A 68 -8.86 -9.93 4.23
N TRP A 69 -8.15 -11.06 4.03
CA TRP A 69 -8.47 -12.34 4.64
C TRP A 69 -7.28 -12.89 5.43
N VAL A 70 -7.56 -13.73 6.41
CA VAL A 70 -6.52 -14.58 7.05
C VAL A 70 -6.15 -15.72 6.11
N GLU A 71 -7.14 -16.30 5.45
CA GLU A 71 -6.99 -17.37 4.45
C GLU A 71 -8.05 -17.17 3.34
N PRO A 72 -7.71 -17.39 2.06
CA PRO A 72 -6.40 -17.77 1.52
C PRO A 72 -5.37 -16.64 1.63
N ALA A 73 -4.09 -16.95 1.42
CA ALA A 73 -3.05 -15.92 1.37
C ALA A 73 -3.34 -14.92 0.23
N THR A 74 -3.06 -13.64 0.45
CA THR A 74 -3.30 -12.56 -0.53
C THR A 74 -2.67 -12.83 -1.90
N SER A 75 -1.55 -13.55 -1.95
CA SER A 75 -0.90 -13.99 -3.20
C SER A 75 -1.80 -14.81 -4.12
N HIS A 76 -2.74 -15.61 -3.58
CA HIS A 76 -3.70 -16.37 -4.39
C HIS A 76 -4.62 -15.46 -5.19
N ARG A 77 -4.95 -14.28 -4.65
CA ARG A 77 -5.72 -13.26 -5.38
C ARG A 77 -4.86 -12.54 -6.40
N VAL A 78 -3.58 -12.30 -6.11
CA VAL A 78 -2.65 -11.64 -7.04
C VAL A 78 -2.30 -12.53 -8.23
N GLN A 79 -2.21 -13.85 -8.03
CA GLN A 79 -1.86 -14.82 -9.07
C GLN A 79 -2.96 -15.03 -10.11
N ARG A 80 -4.21 -14.74 -9.76
CA ARG A 80 -5.38 -15.04 -10.61
C ARG A 80 -5.58 -14.01 -11.72
#